data_AF-L8PA35-F1
#
_entry.id   AF-L8PA35-F1
#
_cell.length_a   1.000
_cell.length_b   1.000
_cell.length_c   1.000
_cell.angle_alpha   90.00
_cell.angle_beta   90.00
_cell.angle_gamma   90.00
#
_symmetry.space_group_name_H-M   'P 1'
#
loop_
_entity.id
_entity.type
_entity.pdbx_description
1 polymer ?
#
loop_
_entity_poly.entity_id
_entity_poly.type
_entity_poly.pdbx_seq_one_letter_code
_entity_poly.pdbx_strand_id
1 'polypeptide(L)'
;MSSDYDRIRTGIEFMTAYVSGNDLLSAYVAERRREDPAAAEALMDGAAALCALLLHKVAKETGKTEQEILQELARGTHRHEQQFGD
;
A
#
# COMPACT_ATOMS: atom_id res chain seq x y z
N MET A 1 14.58 -7.94 -14.25
CA MET A 1 13.92 -6.65 -13.99
C MET A 1 12.45 -6.92 -13.75
N SER A 2 11.94 -6.68 -12.53
CA SER A 2 10.50 -6.79 -12.26
C SER A 2 9.77 -5.72 -13.06
N SER A 3 8.82 -6.12 -13.91
CA SER A 3 7.98 -5.19 -14.66
C SER A 3 7.16 -4.34 -13.67
N ASP A 4 6.82 -3.10 -14.04
CA ASP A 4 5.93 -2.26 -13.23
C ASP A 4 4.59 -2.96 -12.98
N TYR A 5 4.14 -3.77 -13.95
CA TYR A 5 2.98 -4.65 -13.81
C TYR A 5 3.13 -5.67 -12.67
N ASP A 6 4.29 -6.32 -12.54
CA ASP A 6 4.53 -7.34 -11.51
C ASP A 6 4.59 -6.72 -10.11
N ARG A 7 5.13 -5.49 -10.01
CA ARG A 7 5.16 -4.73 -8.75
C ARG A 7 3.76 -4.33 -8.32
N ILE A 8 2.98 -3.76 -9.23
CA ILE A 8 1.58 -3.39 -8.98
C ILE A 8 0.77 -4.63 -8.58
N ARG A 9 0.93 -5.75 -9.30
CA ARG A 9 0.27 -7.01 -8.96
C ARG A 9 0.64 -7.47 -7.55
N THR A 10 1.93 -7.45 -7.20
CA THR A 10 2.39 -7.79 -5.85
C THR A 10 1.77 -6.90 -4.79
N GLY A 11 1.66 -5.60 -5.05
CA GLY A 11 0.95 -4.65 -4.18
C GLY A 11 -0.54 -4.98 -4.04
N ILE A 12 -1.22 -5.35 -5.12
CA ILE A 12 -2.65 -5.74 -5.09
C ILE A 12 -2.84 -7.00 -4.25
N GLU A 13 -2.01 -8.03 -4.44
CA GLU A 13 -2.08 -9.27 -3.66
C GLU A 13 -1.83 -8.99 -2.17
N PHE A 14 -0.81 -8.20 -1.84
CA PHE A 14 -0.51 -7.79 -0.47
C PHE A 14 -1.66 -7.00 0.18
N MET A 15 -2.18 -5.98 -0.52
CA MET A 15 -3.29 -5.17 0.00
C MET A 15 -4.59 -5.97 0.11
N THR A 16 -4.83 -6.93 -0.79
CA THR A 16 -5.97 -7.84 -0.70
C THR A 16 -5.88 -8.70 0.57
N ALA A 17 -4.71 -9.25 0.86
CA ALA A 17 -4.48 -9.98 2.11
C ALA A 17 -4.65 -9.08 3.34
N TYR A 18 -4.10 -7.86 3.29
CA TYR A 18 -4.23 -6.86 4.36
C TYR A 18 -5.68 -6.53 4.71
N VAL A 19 -6.52 -6.22 3.71
CA VAL A 19 -7.94 -5.88 3.94
C VAL A 19 -8.80 -7.09 4.31
N SER A 20 -8.33 -8.31 4.00
CA SER A 20 -9.04 -9.54 4.34
C SER A 20 -8.79 -10.01 5.79
N GLY A 21 -7.85 -9.40 6.51
CA GLY A 21 -7.61 -9.61 7.93
C GLY A 21 -6.19 -10.09 8.27
N ASN A 22 -5.84 -9.96 9.56
CA ASN A 22 -4.47 -10.16 10.05
C ASN A 22 -3.91 -11.59 9.83
N ASP A 23 -4.77 -12.60 9.94
CA ASP A 23 -4.38 -14.00 9.73
C ASP A 23 -4.02 -14.28 8.27
N LEU A 24 -4.81 -13.74 7.34
CA LEU A 24 -4.58 -13.87 5.90
C LEU A 24 -3.34 -13.10 5.44
N LEU A 25 -3.13 -11.90 5.99
CA LEU A 25 -1.89 -11.15 5.78
C LEU A 25 -0.66 -11.94 6.27
N SER A 26 -0.74 -12.49 7.48
CA SER A 26 0.35 -13.25 8.09
C SER A 26 0.67 -14.51 7.28
N ALA A 27 -0.36 -15.24 6.83
CA ALA A 27 -0.21 -16.41 5.98
C ALA A 27 0.45 -16.05 4.63
N TYR A 28 -0.03 -14.99 3.97
CA TYR A 28 0.51 -14.52 2.70
C TYR A 28 1.99 -14.12 2.82
N VAL A 29 2.36 -13.34 3.84
CA VAL A 29 3.76 -12.93 4.05
C VAL A 29 4.65 -14.14 4.36
N ALA A 30 4.16 -15.11 5.14
CA ALA A 30 4.91 -16.33 5.46
C ALA A 30 5.15 -17.21 4.23
N GLU A 31 4.16 -17.32 3.35
CA GLU A 31 4.28 -18.02 2.07
C GLU A 31 5.32 -17.35 1.17
N ARG A 32 5.21 -16.02 0.97
CA ARG A 32 6.18 -15.26 0.16
C ARG A 32 7.61 -15.38 0.68
N ARG A 33 7.82 -15.35 2.00
CA ARG A 33 9.15 -15.54 2.62
C ARG A 33 9.71 -16.95 2.47
N ARG A 34 8.84 -17.96 2.35
CA ARG A 34 9.24 -19.35 2.11
C ARG A 34 9.76 -19.52 0.68
N GLU A 35 9.14 -18.85 -0.27
CA GLU A 35 9.54 -18.85 -1.68
C GLU A 35 10.80 -18.01 -1.92
N ASP A 36 10.88 -16.84 -1.29
CA ASP A 36 12.02 -15.93 -1.35
C ASP A 36 12.26 -15.28 0.03
N PRO A 37 13.36 -15.63 0.73
CA PRO A 37 13.71 -15.01 2.02
C PRO A 37 13.84 -13.47 1.96
N ALA A 38 14.11 -12.89 0.79
CA ALA A 38 14.20 -11.45 0.55
C ALA A 38 12.86 -10.80 0.13
N ALA A 39 11.75 -11.56 0.13
CA ALA A 39 10.44 -11.08 -0.33
C ALA A 39 9.93 -9.82 0.37
N ALA A 40 10.46 -9.47 1.55
CA ALA A 40 10.09 -8.23 2.25
C ALA A 40 10.33 -6.99 1.37
N GLU A 41 11.45 -6.93 0.65
CA GLU A 41 11.75 -5.79 -0.24
C GLU A 41 10.79 -5.74 -1.42
N ALA A 42 10.50 -6.89 -2.04
CA ALA A 42 9.54 -6.99 -3.14
C ALA A 42 8.11 -6.63 -2.73
N LEU A 43 7.70 -7.01 -1.51
CA LEU A 43 6.40 -6.64 -0.96
C LEU A 43 6.29 -5.13 -0.69
N MET A 44 7.35 -4.52 -0.14
CA MET A 44 7.40 -3.06 0.07
C MET A 44 7.38 -2.29 -1.24
N ASP A 45 8.19 -2.69 -2.22
CA ASP A 45 8.23 -2.09 -3.56
C ASP A 45 6.88 -2.24 -4.27
N GLY A 46 6.25 -3.42 -4.17
CA GLY A 46 4.92 -3.66 -4.74
C GLY A 46 3.83 -2.81 -4.09
N ALA A 47 3.82 -2.69 -2.76
CA ALA A 47 2.89 -1.82 -2.05
C ALA A 47 3.09 -0.34 -2.43
N ALA A 48 4.34 0.11 -2.55
CA ALA A 48 4.66 1.47 -2.98
C ALA A 48 4.18 1.74 -4.42
N ALA A 49 4.41 0.80 -5.35
CA ALA A 49 3.94 0.90 -6.73
C ALA A 49 2.41 0.98 -6.83
N LEU A 50 1.69 0.18 -6.02
CA LEU A 50 0.23 0.27 -5.93
C LEU A 50 -0.22 1.63 -5.36
N CYS A 51 0.39 2.10 -4.28
CA CYS A 51 0.08 3.42 -3.71
C CYS A 51 0.29 4.55 -4.72
N ALA A 52 1.37 4.51 -5.51
CA ALA A 52 1.61 5.48 -6.57
C ALA A 52 0.51 5.45 -7.64
N LEU A 53 0.11 4.25 -8.09
CA LEU A 53 -0.98 4.10 -9.06
C LEU A 53 -2.31 4.64 -8.52
N LEU A 54 -2.63 4.34 -7.27
CA LEU A 54 -3.85 4.82 -6.62
C LEU A 54 -3.82 6.33 -6.43
N LEU A 55 -2.69 6.89 -5.99
CA LEU A 55 -2.51 8.33 -5.83
C LEU A 55 -2.70 9.06 -7.16
N HIS A 56 -2.11 8.54 -8.24
CA HIS A 56 -2.29 9.05 -9.59
C HIS A 56 -3.76 9.02 -10.04
N LYS A 57 -4.46 7.92 -9.76
CA LYS A 57 -5.88 7.77 -10.07
C LYS A 57 -6.74 8.80 -9.30
N VAL A 58 -6.50 8.98 -8.00
CA VAL A 58 -7.21 9.95 -7.17
C VAL A 58 -6.92 11.38 -7.63
N ALA A 59 -5.68 11.71 -7.98
CA ALA A 59 -5.33 13.01 -8.54
C ALA A 59 -6.15 13.32 -9.81
N LYS A 60 -6.24 12.35 -10.72
CA LYS A 60 -7.05 12.47 -11.94
C LYS A 60 -8.55 12.64 -11.65
N GLU A 61 -9.10 11.89 -10.69
CA GLU A 61 -10.53 11.93 -10.36
C GLU A 61 -10.94 13.19 -9.60
N THR A 62 -10.05 13.76 -8.79
CA THR A 62 -10.33 14.93 -7.95
C THR A 62 -9.90 16.25 -8.58
N GLY A 63 -9.05 16.21 -9.61
CA GLY A 63 -8.41 17.41 -10.18
C GLY A 63 -7.33 18.03 -9.29
N LYS A 64 -7.00 17.40 -8.16
CA LYS A 64 -5.91 17.81 -7.26
C LYS A 64 -4.59 17.22 -7.72
N THR A 65 -3.50 17.84 -7.30
CA THR A 65 -2.17 17.26 -7.42
C THR A 65 -1.97 16.11 -6.41
N GLU A 66 -1.10 15.17 -6.75
CA GLU A 66 -0.70 14.07 -5.87
C GLU A 66 -0.15 14.60 -4.53
N GLN A 67 0.58 15.72 -4.55
CA GLN A 67 1.12 16.36 -3.35
C GLN A 67 0.04 16.94 -2.44
N GLU A 68 -1.00 17.59 -3.00
CA GLU A 68 -2.14 18.08 -2.23
C GLU A 68 -2.87 16.94 -1.52
N ILE A 69 -3.09 15.83 -2.23
CA ILE A 69 -3.73 14.63 -1.64
C ILE A 69 -2.90 14.09 -0.48
N LEU A 70 -1.58 13.94 -0.66
CA LEU A 70 -0.71 13.47 0.42
C LEU A 70 -0.71 14.41 1.64
N GLN A 71 -0.73 15.72 1.42
CA GLN A 71 -0.84 16.71 2.50
C GLN A 71 -2.18 16.62 3.24
N GLU A 72 -3.28 16.41 2.50
CA GLU A 72 -4.61 16.22 3.08
C GLU A 72 -4.69 14.95 3.91
N LEU A 73 -4.17 13.82 3.40
CA LEU A 73 -4.09 12.56 4.13
C LEU A 73 -3.29 12.72 5.41
N ALA A 74 -2.10 13.33 5.34
CA ALA A 74 -1.27 13.60 6.51
C ALA A 74 -2.07 14.39 7.57
N ARG A 75 -2.73 15.49 7.20
CA ARG A 75 -3.54 16.30 8.12
C ARG A 75 -4.75 15.52 8.67
N GLY A 76 -5.35 14.65 7.88
CA GLY A 76 -6.45 13.78 8.29
C GLY A 76 -6.04 12.78 9.37
N THR A 77 -4.91 12.10 9.17
CA THR A 77 -4.37 11.12 10.12
C THR A 77 -4.02 11.76 11.46
N HIS A 78 -3.40 12.95 11.46
CA HIS A 78 -3.09 13.67 12.70
C HIS A 78 -4.34 14.01 13.53
N ARG A 79 -5.47 14.35 12.87
CA ARG A 79 -6.73 14.64 13.57
C ARG A 79 -7.36 13.38 14.16
N HIS A 80 -7.29 12.25 13.46
CA HIS A 80 -7.77 10.98 13.98
C HIS A 80 -6.95 10.51 15.19
N GLU A 81 -5.63 10.62 15.15
CA GLU A 81 -4.77 10.26 16.30
C GLU A 81 -5.06 11.12 17.53
N GLN A 82 -5.33 12.42 17.37
CA GLN A 82 -5.71 13.30 18.48
C GLN A 82 -7.11 13.03 19.05
N GLN A 83 -8.02 12.49 18.24
CA GLN A 83 -9.41 12.26 18.65
C GLN A 83 -9.63 10.89 19.31
N PHE A 84 -8.77 9.91 19.02
CA PHE A 84 -8.85 8.53 19.54
C PHE A 84 -7.65 8.15 20.43
N GLY A 85 -6.77 9.11 20.73
CA GLY A 85 -5.56 8.93 21.54
C GLY A 85 -5.71 9.22 23.03
N ASP A 86 -6.92 9.51 23.53
CA ASP A 86 -7.25 9.67 24.96
C ASP A 86 -8.13 8.51 25.47
#